data_AF-A0A2A5P103-F1
#
_entry.id   AF-A0A2A5P103-F1
#
_cell.length_a   1.000
_cell.length_b   1.000
_cell.length_c   1.000
_cell.angle_alpha   90.00
_cell.angle_beta   90.00
_cell.angle_gamma   90.00
#
_symmetry.space_group_name_H-M   'P 1'
#
loop_
_entity.id
_entity.type
_entity.pdbx_description
1 polymer ?
#
loop_
_entity_poly.entity_id
_entity_poly.type
_entity_poly.pdbx_seq_one_letter_code
_entity_poly.pdbx_strand_id
1 'polypeptide(L)'
;MMKLRLVEKRENPFLDRIEYVLEIDHWAAGTPSRRELANRIVEELKVEPEKTVLLEIVTETGMNRSRAVVYYYPRGMDLSQLAPFHRNKVLANYLRESEGKEGGESEG
;
A
#
# COMPACT_ATOMS: atom_id res chain seq x y z
N MET A 1 -14.82 6.61 -11.50
CA MET A 1 -13.75 5.75 -12.06
C MET A 1 -12.47 6.07 -11.30
N MET A 2 -11.76 5.08 -10.78
CA MET A 2 -10.51 5.30 -10.04
C MET A 2 -9.32 5.25 -11.00
N LYS A 3 -8.45 6.27 -10.96
CA LYS A 3 -7.22 6.34 -11.76
C LYS A 3 -6.02 6.44 -10.83
N LEU A 4 -5.07 5.54 -11.02
CA LEU A 4 -3.80 5.54 -10.31
C LEU A 4 -2.71 6.19 -11.17
N ARG A 5 -1.85 6.98 -10.55
CA ARG A 5 -0.70 7.62 -11.20
C ARG A 5 0.52 7.49 -10.30
N LEU A 6 1.58 6.86 -10.80
CA LEU A 6 2.86 6.82 -10.09
C LEU A 6 3.50 8.21 -10.11
N VAL A 7 3.74 8.77 -8.92
CA VAL A 7 4.35 10.09 -8.74
C VAL A 7 5.84 9.96 -8.43
N GLU A 8 6.20 8.99 -7.60
CA GLU A 8 7.58 8.77 -7.18
C GLU A 8 7.87 7.28 -7.02
N LYS A 9 9.05 6.84 -7.47
CA LYS A 9 9.62 5.53 -7.19
C LYS A 9 11.03 5.75 -6.67
N ARG A 10 11.30 5.25 -5.46
CA ARG A 10 12.63 5.32 -4.84
C ARG A 10 13.07 3.95 -4.37
N GLU A 11 14.22 3.50 -4.82
CA GLU A 11 14.84 2.27 -4.32
C GLU A 11 15.64 2.57 -3.06
N ASN A 12 15.42 1.78 -2.02
CA ASN A 12 16.13 1.88 -0.74
C ASN A 12 16.86 0.56 -0.47
N PRO A 13 18.10 0.42 -0.95
CA PRO A 13 18.87 -0.82 -0.84
C PRO A 13 19.30 -1.15 0.60
N PHE A 14 19.23 -0.20 1.52
CA PHE A 14 19.58 -0.43 2.93
C PHE A 14 18.47 -1.13 3.71
N LEU A 15 17.21 -0.96 3.26
CA LEU A 15 16.01 -1.53 3.88
C LEU A 15 15.33 -2.56 2.98
N ASP A 16 16.01 -2.98 1.89
CA ASP A 16 15.52 -3.95 0.92
C ASP A 16 14.09 -3.66 0.43
N ARG A 17 13.81 -2.37 0.17
CA ARG A 17 12.48 -1.94 -0.25
C ARG A 17 12.49 -0.94 -1.38
N ILE A 18 11.39 -0.93 -2.12
CA ILE A 18 11.04 0.12 -3.07
C ILE A 18 9.88 0.92 -2.48
N GLU A 19 10.04 2.23 -2.48
CA GLU A 19 9.05 3.16 -1.97
C GLU A 19 8.34 3.82 -3.14
N TYR A 20 7.03 3.65 -3.20
CA TYR A 20 6.16 4.21 -4.22
C TYR A 20 5.28 5.28 -3.59
N VAL A 21 5.14 6.38 -4.32
CA VAL A 21 4.11 7.39 -4.06
C VAL A 21 3.16 7.38 -5.23
N LEU A 22 1.88 7.13 -4.95
CA LEU A 22 0.82 7.11 -5.94
C LEU A 22 -0.17 8.22 -5.68
N GLU A 23 -0.63 8.85 -6.75
CA GLU A 23 -1.80 9.71 -6.73
C GLU A 23 -3.00 8.92 -7.25
N ILE A 24 -4.13 9.09 -6.57
CA ILE A 24 -5.36 8.36 -6.81
C ILE A 24 -6.43 9.40 -7.07
N ASP A 25 -6.89 9.49 -8.32
CA ASP A 25 -8.05 10.29 -8.68
C ASP A 25 -9.30 9.40 -8.61
N HIS A 26 -10.27 9.73 -7.76
CA HIS A 26 -11.49 8.94 -7.50
C HIS A 26 -12.77 9.71 -7.85
N TRP A 27 -12.80 10.32 -9.04
CA TRP A 27 -13.91 11.17 -9.48
C TRP A 27 -15.28 10.45 -9.42
N ALA A 28 -16.22 11.06 -8.68
CA ALA A 28 -17.63 10.67 -8.53
C ALA A 28 -17.90 9.25 -7.99
N ALA A 29 -16.89 8.57 -7.44
CA ALA A 29 -17.07 7.38 -6.61
C ALA A 29 -16.91 7.79 -5.15
N GLY A 30 -17.63 7.18 -4.22
CA GLY A 30 -17.35 7.35 -2.79
C GLY A 30 -15.88 7.02 -2.49
N THR A 31 -15.37 7.46 -1.33
CA THR A 31 -13.99 7.16 -0.91
C THR A 31 -13.73 5.65 -1.06
N PRO A 32 -12.81 5.22 -1.94
CA PRO A 32 -12.59 3.81 -2.19
C PRO A 32 -12.17 3.11 -0.90
N SER A 33 -12.64 1.87 -0.72
CA SER A 33 -12.23 1.10 0.45
C SER A 33 -10.72 0.86 0.39
N ARG A 34 -10.08 0.83 1.56
CA ARG A 34 -8.63 0.61 1.61
C ARG A 34 -8.21 -0.72 0.98
N ARG A 35 -9.03 -1.77 1.12
CA ARG A 35 -8.78 -3.09 0.51
C ARG A 35 -8.81 -3.03 -1.01
N GLU A 36 -9.82 -2.39 -1.57
CA GLU A 36 -9.94 -2.20 -3.02
C GLU A 36 -8.74 -1.43 -3.57
N LEU A 37 -8.35 -0.36 -2.86
CA LEU A 37 -7.20 0.44 -3.23
C LEU A 37 -5.89 -0.35 -3.15
N ALA A 38 -5.67 -1.15 -2.09
CA ALA A 38 -4.50 -2.01 -1.97
C ALA A 38 -4.38 -3.00 -3.14
N ASN A 39 -5.47 -3.69 -3.48
CA ASN A 39 -5.49 -4.64 -4.60
C ASN A 39 -5.15 -3.95 -5.93
N ARG A 40 -5.81 -2.82 -6.22
CA ARG A 40 -5.57 -2.02 -7.43
C ARG A 40 -4.13 -1.51 -7.52
N ILE A 41 -3.55 -1.09 -6.41
CA ILE A 41 -2.16 -0.62 -6.38
C ILE A 41 -1.20 -1.76 -6.70
N VAL A 42 -1.40 -2.93 -6.11
CA VAL A 42 -0.55 -4.10 -6.36
C VAL A 42 -0.62 -4.52 -7.83
N GLU A 43 -1.81 -4.52 -8.43
CA GLU A 43 -2.03 -4.78 -9.86
C GLU A 43 -1.31 -3.76 -10.75
N GLU A 44 -1.49 -2.46 -10.47
CA GLU A 44 -0.90 -1.37 -11.24
C GLU A 44 0.63 -1.39 -11.18
N LEU A 45 1.18 -1.64 -9.99
CA LEU A 45 2.63 -1.73 -9.76
C LEU A 45 3.25 -3.06 -10.19
N LYS A 46 2.42 -4.09 -10.47
CA LYS A 46 2.84 -5.46 -10.79
C LYS A 46 3.78 -6.06 -9.75
N VAL A 47 3.43 -5.89 -8.48
CA VAL A 47 4.21 -6.39 -7.33
C VAL A 47 3.47 -7.51 -6.61
N GLU A 48 4.14 -8.22 -5.73
CA GLU A 48 3.52 -9.28 -4.93
C GLU A 48 2.76 -8.66 -3.73
N PRO A 49 1.46 -8.96 -3.53
CA PRO A 49 0.67 -8.37 -2.45
C PRO A 49 1.18 -8.74 -1.06
N GLU A 50 1.77 -9.93 -0.88
CA GLU A 50 2.35 -10.39 0.40
C GLU A 50 3.60 -9.61 0.80
N LYS A 51 4.29 -9.04 -0.17
CA LYS A 51 5.50 -8.25 0.02
C LYS A 51 5.23 -6.75 -0.04
N THR A 52 3.96 -6.35 -0.10
CA THR A 52 3.54 -4.96 -0.29
C THR A 52 2.81 -4.46 0.94
N VAL A 53 3.25 -3.31 1.45
CA VAL A 53 2.67 -2.62 2.59
C VAL A 53 2.15 -1.27 2.14
N LEU A 54 0.82 -1.11 2.18
CA LEU A 54 0.20 0.20 2.08
C LEU A 54 0.41 0.94 3.40
N LEU A 55 1.31 1.92 3.42
CA LEU A 55 1.67 2.60 4.66
C LEU A 55 0.60 3.61 5.08
N GLU A 56 0.12 4.38 4.11
CA GLU A 56 -0.76 5.51 4.37
C GLU A 56 -1.55 5.88 3.12
N ILE A 57 -2.78 6.33 3.33
CA ILE A 57 -3.59 7.02 2.32
C ILE A 57 -3.99 8.35 2.94
N VAL A 58 -3.59 9.44 2.31
CA VAL A 58 -3.98 10.79 2.71
C VAL A 58 -4.91 11.33 1.62
N THR A 59 -6.16 11.61 1.98
CA THR A 59 -7.12 12.25 1.08
C THR A 59 -7.11 13.75 1.30
N GLU A 60 -6.93 14.52 0.24
CA GLU A 60 -7.00 15.99 0.32
C GLU A 60 -8.47 16.41 0.42
N THR A 61 -8.82 17.11 1.50
CA THR A 61 -10.20 17.52 1.78
C THR A 61 -10.71 18.47 0.69
N GLY A 62 -11.92 18.21 0.18
CA GLY A 62 -12.52 19.01 -0.90
C GLY A 62 -11.97 18.70 -2.30
N MET A 63 -11.08 17.73 -2.45
CA MET A 63 -10.57 17.25 -3.73
C MET A 63 -10.89 15.77 -3.92
N ASN A 64 -11.20 15.34 -5.15
CA ASN A 64 -11.39 13.92 -5.49
C ASN A 64 -10.05 13.19 -5.67
N ARG A 65 -9.07 13.51 -4.83
CA ARG A 65 -7.68 13.08 -4.95
C ARG A 65 -7.14 12.59 -3.61
N SER A 66 -6.42 11.47 -3.67
CA SER A 66 -5.70 10.92 -2.53
C SER A 66 -4.27 10.60 -2.92
N ARG A 67 -3.37 10.61 -1.93
CA ARG A 67 -1.98 10.20 -2.04
C ARG A 67 -1.76 8.94 -1.23
N ALA A 68 -1.23 7.90 -1.85
CA ALA A 68 -0.84 6.67 -1.17
C ALA A 68 0.68 6.52 -1.11
N VAL A 69 1.18 6.10 0.05
CA VAL A 69 2.57 5.71 0.26
C VAL A 69 2.62 4.20 0.41
N VAL A 70 3.42 3.54 -0.43
CA VAL A 70 3.49 2.08 -0.50
C VAL A 70 4.93 1.61 -0.46
N TYR A 71 5.20 0.62 0.37
CA TYR A 71 6.49 -0.07 0.43
C TYR A 71 6.36 -1.45 -0.15
N TYR A 72 7.24 -1.79 -1.08
CA TYR A 72 7.39 -3.13 -1.60
C TYR A 72 8.73 -3.70 -1.14
N TYR A 73 8.72 -4.91 -0.60
CA TYR A 73 9.89 -5.62 -0.09
C TYR A 73 10.21 -6.84 -0.98
N PRO A 74 10.98 -6.69 -2.08
CA PRO A 74 11.19 -7.78 -3.05
C PRO A 74 11.70 -9.09 -2.43
N ARG A 75 12.51 -8.98 -1.38
CA ARG A 75 13.12 -10.10 -0.64
C ARG A 75 12.39 -10.47 0.64
N GLY A 76 11.24 -9.84 0.93
CA GLY A 76 10.55 -9.93 2.22
C GLY A 76 10.98 -8.84 3.19
N MET A 77 10.13 -8.58 4.19
CA MET A 77 10.35 -7.53 5.18
C MET A 77 11.23 -8.03 6.33
N ASP A 78 12.36 -7.36 6.57
CA ASP A 78 13.18 -7.57 7.77
C ASP A 78 12.88 -6.50 8.83
N LEU A 79 12.22 -6.90 9.91
CA LEU A 79 11.86 -6.01 11.03
C LEU A 79 13.08 -5.49 11.80
N SER A 80 14.22 -6.18 11.75
CA SER A 80 15.45 -5.78 12.44
C SER A 80 16.06 -4.51 11.83
N GLN A 81 15.88 -4.32 10.52
CA GLN A 81 16.34 -3.14 9.78
C GLN A 81 15.48 -1.90 10.04
N LEU A 82 14.25 -2.07 10.54
CA LEU A 82 13.35 -0.95 10.83
C LEU A 82 13.67 -0.31 12.18
N ALA A 83 13.72 1.03 12.17
CA ALA A 83 13.83 1.81 13.39
C ALA A 83 12.65 1.54 14.34
N PRO A 84 12.86 1.47 15.67
CA PRO A 84 11.83 1.06 16.64
C PRO A 84 10.50 1.82 16.50
N PHE A 85 10.56 3.14 16.30
CA PHE A 85 9.38 4.00 16.18
C PHE A 85 8.61 3.82 14.85
N HIS A 86 9.25 3.31 13.80
CA HIS A 86 8.61 3.00 12.53
C HIS A 86 8.10 1.55 12.47
N ARG A 87 8.72 0.64 13.23
CA ARG A 87 8.44 -0.80 13.20
C ARG A 87 6.96 -1.11 13.46
N ASN A 88 6.36 -0.50 14.49
CA ASN A 88 4.99 -0.79 14.87
C ASN A 88 3.98 -0.40 13.77
N LYS A 89 4.16 0.77 13.13
CA LYS A 89 3.29 1.22 12.03
C LYS A 89 3.40 0.29 10.83
N VAL A 90 4.62 -0.09 10.43
CA VAL A 90 4.83 -0.96 9.27
C VAL A 90 4.28 -2.36 9.56
N LEU A 91 4.57 -2.93 10.74
CA LEU A 91 4.10 -4.26 11.13
C LEU A 91 2.58 -4.32 11.23
N ALA A 92 1.93 -3.33 11.84
CA ALA A 92 0.48 -3.30 11.94
C ALA A 92 -0.20 -3.26 10.56
N ASN A 93 0.34 -2.50 9.61
CA ASN A 93 -0.16 -2.50 8.24
C ASN A 93 0.13 -3.84 7.53
N TYR A 94 1.33 -4.40 7.69
CA TYR A 94 1.69 -5.69 7.09
C TYR A 94 0.78 -6.83 7.55
N LEU A 95 0.57 -6.96 8.87
CA LEU A 95 -0.32 -7.98 9.44
C LEU A 95 -1.75 -7.81 8.93
N ARG A 96 -2.25 -6.57 8.93
CA ARG A 96 -3.60 -6.25 8.44
C ARG A 96 -3.83 -6.62 6.97
N GLU A 97 -2.86 -6.35 6.09
CA GLU A 97 -2.98 -6.74 4.68
C GLU A 97 -2.76 -8.25 4.48
N SER A 98 -2.18 -8.95 5.46
CA SER A 98 -2.04 -10.42 5.47
C SER A 98 -3.33 -11.10 5.96
N GLU A 99 -3.92 -10.66 7.07
CA GLU A 99 -5.18 -11.18 7.64
C GLU A 99 -6.38 -10.95 6.73
N GLY A 100 -6.39 -9.83 6.00
CA GLY A 100 -7.42 -9.53 5.00
C GLY A 100 -7.50 -10.54 3.84
N LYS A 101 -6.55 -11.48 3.75
CA LYS A 101 -6.53 -12.59 2.78
C LYS A 101 -7.12 -13.88 3.35
N GLU A 102 -6.90 -14.19 4.62
CA GLU A 102 -7.43 -15.42 5.25
C GLU A 102 -8.97 -15.39 5.40
N GLY A 103 -9.57 -14.21 5.55
CA GLY A 103 -11.03 -14.04 5.57
C GLY A 103 -11.72 -14.09 4.20
N GLY A 104 -10.98 -14.37 3.12
CA GLY A 104 -11.48 -14.39 1.73
C GLY A 104 -11.74 -15.79 1.17
N GLU A 105 -11.37 -16.86 1.87
CA GLU A 105 -11.66 -18.26 1.49
C GLU A 105 -12.80 -18.83 2.33
N SER A 106 -13.98 -18.26 2.18
CA SER A 106 -15.22 -18.99 2.46
C SER A 106 -16.33 -18.42 1.58
N GLU A 107 -17.00 -19.33 0.87
CA GLU A 107 -18.18 -19.18 0.02
C GLU A 107 -17.93 -19.02 -1.49
N GLY A 108 -18.12 -20.14 -2.23
CA GLY A 108 -18.38 -20.18 -3.67
C GLY A 108 -17.90 -21.45 -4.36
#